data_AF-A0A4R0JLD3-F1
#
_entry.id   AF-A0A4R0JLD3-F1
#
_cell.length_a   1.000
_cell.length_b   1.000
_cell.length_c   1.000
_cell.angle_alpha   90.00
_cell.angle_beta   90.00
_cell.angle_gamma   90.00
#
_symmetry.space_group_name_H-M   'P 1'
#
loop_
_entity.id
_entity.type
_entity.pdbx_description
1 polymer ?
#
loop_
_entity_poly.entity_id
_entity_poly.type
_entity_poly.pdbx_seq_one_letter_code
_entity_poly.pdbx_strand_id
1 'polypeptide(L)' 'MSPERSPWVAVLLGAVIGALLGVVGATLWAYLGLETESADAAVVMAPFGGAIGLILGTAVGFIIWALRPL' A
#
# COMPACT_ATOMS: atom_id res chain seq x y z
N MET A 1 21.32 17.50 -1.10
CA MET A 1 21.00 16.23 -1.82
C MET A 1 19.88 16.54 -2.80
N SER A 2 19.96 16.07 -4.05
CA SER A 2 18.84 16.23 -4.99
C SER A 2 17.63 15.42 -4.51
N PRO A 3 16.38 15.87 -4.76
CA PRO A 3 15.16 15.13 -4.37
C PRO A 3 15.17 13.68 -4.88
N GLU A 4 15.71 13.46 -6.07
CA GLU A 4 15.90 12.16 -6.71
C GLU A 4 16.78 11.20 -5.90
N ARG A 5 17.72 11.73 -5.09
CA ARG A 5 18.57 10.92 -4.21
C ARG A 5 18.00 10.76 -2.80
N SER A 6 16.85 11.33 -2.47
CA SER A 6 16.27 11.23 -1.13
C SER A 6 15.63 9.85 -0.88
N PRO A 7 16.02 9.11 0.19
CA PRO A 7 15.33 7.89 0.60
C PRO A 7 13.84 8.12 0.84
N TRP A 8 13.51 9.29 1.39
CA TRP A 8 12.15 9.63 1.78
C TRP A 8 11.20 9.71 0.61
N VAL A 9 11.66 10.10 -0.59
CA VAL A 9 10.79 10.17 -1.78
C VAL A 9 10.36 8.77 -2.20
N ALA A 10 11.30 7.82 -2.29
CA ALA A 10 11.00 6.43 -2.64
C ALA A 10 10.15 5.74 -1.57
N VAL A 11 10.45 5.98 -0.30
CA VAL A 11 9.69 5.41 0.83
C VAL A 11 8.26 5.95 0.88
N LEU A 12 8.06 7.27 0.73
CA LEU A 12 6.74 7.89 0.74
C LEU A 12 5.91 7.47 -0.49
N LEU A 13 6.52 7.41 -1.67
CA LEU A 13 5.84 6.90 -2.86
C LEU A 13 5.44 5.44 -2.68
N GLY A 14 6.34 4.61 -2.17
CA GLY A 14 6.04 3.22 -1.83
C GLY A 14 4.88 3.12 -0.85
N ALA A 15 4.91 3.89 0.24
CA ALA A 15 3.84 3.92 1.24
C ALA A 15 2.47 4.29 0.64
N VAL A 16 2.42 5.34 -0.20
CA VAL A 16 1.19 5.79 -0.86
C VAL A 16 0.67 4.73 -1.83
N ILE A 17 1.53 4.20 -2.70
CA ILE A 17 1.15 3.16 -3.67
C ILE A 17 0.66 1.91 -2.95
N GLY A 18 1.41 1.46 -1.93
CA GLY A 18 1.05 0.30 -1.14
C GLY A 18 -0.29 0.49 -0.43
N ALA A 19 -0.52 1.64 0.20
CA ALA A 19 -1.80 1.95 0.85
C ALA A 19 -2.97 1.88 -0.13
N LEU A 20 -2.83 2.48 -1.31
CA LEU A 20 -3.87 2.45 -2.35
C LEU A 20 -4.15 1.04 -2.84
N LEU A 21 -3.10 0.25 -3.15
CA LEU A 21 -3.24 -1.14 -3.56
C LEU A 21 -3.88 -2.01 -2.46
N GLY A 22 -3.53 -1.76 -1.21
CA GLY A 22 -4.11 -2.43 -0.06
C GLY A 22 -5.60 -2.13 0.11
N VAL A 23 -6.00 -0.87 0.01
CA VAL A 23 -7.42 -0.45 0.03
C VAL A 23 -8.18 -1.13 -1.11
N VAL A 24 -7.66 -1.06 -2.34
CA VAL A 24 -8.30 -1.67 -3.51
C VAL A 24 -8.41 -3.19 -3.35
N GLY A 25 -7.33 -3.85 -2.91
CA GLY A 25 -7.29 -5.30 -2.72
C GLY A 25 -8.30 -5.78 -1.68
N ALA A 26 -8.39 -5.09 -0.54
CA ALA A 26 -9.37 -5.41 0.50
C ALA A 26 -10.81 -5.11 0.08
N THR A 27 -11.03 -4.04 -0.68
CA THR A 27 -12.35 -3.69 -1.24
C THR A 27 -12.80 -4.74 -2.26
N LEU A 28 -11.89 -5.18 -3.14
CA LEU A 28 -12.16 -6.26 -4.10
C LEU A 28 -12.42 -7.59 -3.39
N TRP A 29 -11.65 -7.91 -2.36
CA TRP A 29 -11.84 -9.13 -1.56
C TRP A 29 -13.25 -9.21 -0.98
N ALA A 30 -13.70 -8.13 -0.34
CA ALA A 30 -15.05 -8.03 0.20
C ALA A 30 -16.12 -8.04 -0.90
N TYR A 31 -15.90 -7.33 -2.01
CA TYR A 31 -16.84 -7.27 -3.14
C TYR A 31 -17.03 -8.62 -3.84
N LEU A 32 -15.98 -9.44 -3.93
CA LEU A 32 -16.03 -10.78 -4.52
C LEU A 32 -16.79 -11.79 -3.65
N GLY A 33 -17.39 -11.36 -2.52
CA GLY A 33 -18.18 -12.22 -1.65
C GLY A 33 -17.35 -13.25 -0.89
N LEU A 34 -16.04 -13.00 -0.74
CA LEU A 34 -15.17 -13.79 0.13
C LEU A 34 -15.41 -13.46 1.62
N GLU A 35 -16.24 -12.45 1.90
CA GLU A 35 -16.87 -12.17 3.19
C GLU A 35 -18.40 -12.13 3.03
N THR A 36 -19.15 -12.61 4.02
CA THR A 36 -20.57 -12.97 3.88
C THR A 36 -21.59 -11.82 3.84
N GLU A 37 -21.19 -10.54 3.77
CA GLU A 37 -22.10 -9.39 3.57
C GLU A 37 -21.41 -8.27 2.75
N SER A 38 -21.82 -8.06 1.49
CA SER A 38 -20.98 -7.52 0.42
C SER A 38 -20.80 -5.99 0.34
N ALA A 39 -21.46 -5.19 1.19
CA ALA A 39 -21.31 -3.73 1.20
C ALA A 39 -20.62 -3.21 2.46
N ASP A 40 -21.02 -3.70 3.63
CA ASP A 40 -20.45 -3.27 4.91
C ASP A 40 -19.04 -3.84 5.11
N ALA A 41 -18.79 -5.06 4.63
CA ALA A 41 -17.48 -5.69 4.64
C ALA A 41 -16.42 -4.85 3.91
N ALA A 42 -16.74 -4.28 2.75
CA ALA A 42 -15.78 -3.51 1.97
C ALA A 42 -15.33 -2.23 2.69
N VAL A 43 -16.27 -1.53 3.35
CA VAL A 43 -15.99 -0.33 4.14
C VAL A 43 -15.14 -0.66 5.36
N VAL A 44 -15.40 -1.81 6.00
CA VAL A 44 -14.64 -2.28 7.16
C VAL A 44 -13.24 -2.74 6.78
N MET A 45 -13.09 -3.44 5.65
CA MET A 45 -11.83 -4.04 5.23
C MET A 45 -10.87 -3.06 4.56
N ALA A 46 -11.39 -2.01 3.91
CA ALA A 46 -10.56 -1.00 3.23
C ALA A 46 -9.49 -0.36 4.15
N PRO A 47 -9.78 0.09 5.39
CA PRO A 47 -8.75 0.58 6.32
C PRO A 47 -7.66 -0.45 6.66
N PHE A 48 -8.03 -1.72 6.88
CA PHE A 48 -7.06 -2.78 7.20
C PHE A 48 -6.16 -3.08 6.01
N GLY A 49 -6.77 -3.23 4.82
CA GLY A 49 -6.04 -3.36 3.57
C GLY A 49 -5.08 -2.19 3.36
N GLY A 50 -5.56 -0.96 3.53
CA GLY A 50 -4.74 0.25 3.43
C GLY A 50 -3.58 0.28 4.41
N ALA A 51 -3.78 -0.11 5.66
CA ALA A 51 -2.71 -0.15 6.67
C ALA A 51 -1.65 -1.20 6.34
N ILE A 52 -2.05 -2.41 5.96
CA ILE A 52 -1.14 -3.48 5.54
C ILE A 52 -0.37 -3.05 4.30
N GLY A 53 -1.08 -2.54 3.30
CA GLY A 53 -0.53 -2.01 2.06
C GLY A 53 0.48 -0.89 2.32
N LEU A 54 0.20 0.03 3.24
CA LEU A 54 1.10 1.11 3.61
C LEU A 54 2.43 0.57 4.16
N ILE A 55 2.38 -0.41 5.07
CA ILE A 55 3.58 -1.01 5.67
C ILE A 55 4.42 -1.72 4.58
N LEU A 56 3.78 -2.55 3.76
CA LEU A 56 4.44 -3.28 2.69
C LEU A 56 5.02 -2.33 1.64
N GLY A 57 4.25 -1.31 1.24
CA GLY A 57 4.68 -0.29 0.29
C GLY A 57 5.87 0.52 0.80
N THR A 58 5.87 0.89 2.08
CA THR A 58 7.01 1.56 2.75
C THR A 58 8.26 0.69 2.66
N ALA A 59 8.14 -0.61 2.99
CA ALA A 59 9.25 -1.55 2.92
C ALA A 59 9.77 -1.72 1.49
N VAL A 60 8.89 -1.85 0.50
CA VAL A 60 9.25 -1.93 -0.92
C VAL A 60 9.96 -0.65 -1.38
N GLY A 61 9.44 0.53 -1.03
CA GLY A 61 10.06 1.82 -1.35
C GLY A 61 11.47 1.95 -0.78
N PHE A 62 11.67 1.47 0.46
CA PHE A 62 13.00 1.41 1.08
C PHE A 62 13.95 0.46 0.34
N ILE A 63 13.49 -0.75 0.00
CA ILE A 63 14.27 -1.75 -0.73
C ILE A 63 14.69 -1.20 -2.10
N ILE A 64 13.76 -0.60 -2.85
CA ILE A 64 14.05 0.01 -4.16
C ILE A 64 15.12 1.10 -4.03
N TRP A 65 15.00 1.96 -3.02
CA TRP A 65 16.02 2.98 -2.77
C TRP A 65 17.38 2.39 -2.42
N ALA A 66 17.41 1.36 -1.56
CA ALA A 66 18.64 0.72 -1.11
C ALA A 66 19.38 -0.02 -2.24
N LEU A 67 18.64 -0.53 -3.23
CA LEU A 67 19.19 -1.31 -4.35
C LEU A 67 19.56 -0.47 -5.58
N ARG A 68 19.23 0.83 -5.61
CA ARG A 68 19.50 1.65 -6.81
C ARG A 68 21.02 1.88 -6.98
N PRO A 69 21.54 1.84 -8.21
CA PRO A 69 22.94 2.14 -8.48
C PRO A 69 23.28 3.60 -8.13
N LEU A 70 24.50 3.83 -7.63
CA LEU A 70 25.03 5.12 -7.15
C LEU A 70 25.35 6.11 -8.29
#